data_AF-F8PN53-F1
#
_entry.id   AF-F8PN53-F1
#
_cell.length_a   1.000
_cell.length_b   1.000
_cell.length_c   1.000
_cell.angle_alpha   90.00
_cell.angle_beta   90.00
_cell.angle_gamma   90.00
#
_symmetry.space_group_name_H-M   'P 1'
#
loop_
_entity.id
_entity.type
_entity.pdbx_description
1 polymer ?
#
loop_
_entity_poly.entity_id
_entity_poly.type
_entity_poly.pdbx_seq_one_letter_code
_entity_poly.pdbx_strand_id
1 'polypeptide(L)'
;MSDHNRLNPHIPQPQRNTETSGNPHHIEQNTFLSGSSAGMFNHSANTHVQHSIFNEISGSQNHVVNNIMNVAAMPSLYELLQPVNASYRDRAGKRARCLQGTRKDVLTTIQKWVDQLETSQPICWLNGPAGFGKSTIAQTIAEWCADQKRLAASFFFFRGMGHREKMSHLIPTLAFQLSSTVRGMEPLLKNALDKEPYILNTPLNYQFDILIMEPIIVCNRKRLPVVIVIDALDECIRQGGVSMEEFIDVVIDACGARKSEVPFRLFITSRIEEHLRKKLETPDAEGVILQLKLQNFDATEDIRMFFQSEFKRIYHANRKLMLMDKVPQPWPSPEILDVLVKKAAGSYIYSSTFVDFVSEKGGMPHQKLLDALKAHGLDNLYSQVFSNALYPGGTPVAMAELVRIMGVLLLLRYTLSIKELATFLNIPPRTLVEYFLSIQSILLIPESDIDPVQLVHTSLRDFLMIPARSGTYFIDPPIRHISIAIGCLDIMTKNKTEFLFEKEPLHSSLDPWLHSMIVYTMRHGMESRFPPLELSQCPQSLQSTLTSLYNMLDQTIFVRIVLVSCINH
;
A
#
# COMPACT_ATOMS: atom_id res chain seq x y z
N MET A 1 -2.63 -52.80 -35.82
CA MET A 1 -2.79 -54.03 -35.02
C MET A 1 -3.26 -53.62 -33.64
N SER A 2 -4.44 -53.95 -33.13
CA SER A 2 -5.61 -54.66 -33.65
C SER A 2 -6.77 -54.34 -32.68
N ASP A 3 -7.97 -54.15 -33.20
CA ASP A 3 -9.23 -53.96 -32.49
C ASP A 3 -9.61 -55.12 -31.54
N HIS A 4 -10.40 -54.83 -30.49
CA HIS A 4 -11.79 -55.32 -30.43
C HIS A 4 -12.65 -54.74 -29.28
N ASN A 5 -13.81 -54.25 -29.71
CA ASN A 5 -15.17 -54.44 -29.16
C ASN A 5 -15.78 -53.51 -28.09
N ARG A 6 -16.48 -52.49 -28.60
CA ARG A 6 -17.96 -52.24 -28.58
C ARG A 6 -18.75 -52.11 -27.25
N LEU A 7 -19.22 -50.86 -27.05
CA LEU A 7 -20.60 -50.35 -26.84
C LEU A 7 -21.41 -50.69 -25.56
N ASN A 8 -21.53 -49.66 -24.67
CA ASN A 8 -22.71 -48.95 -24.10
C ASN A 8 -24.10 -49.64 -23.97
N PRO A 9 -25.09 -49.12 -23.18
CA PRO A 9 -25.09 -48.03 -22.18
C PRO A 9 -25.97 -48.26 -20.90
N HIS A 10 -26.00 -47.23 -20.03
CA HIS A 10 -27.06 -46.82 -19.08
C HIS A 10 -27.35 -47.61 -17.78
N ILE A 11 -27.39 -46.80 -16.71
CA ILE A 11 -27.58 -47.09 -15.28
C ILE A 11 -29.07 -47.02 -14.90
N PRO A 12 -29.53 -47.90 -13.98
CA PRO A 12 -30.44 -47.48 -12.91
C PRO A 12 -30.04 -48.00 -11.51
N GLN A 13 -30.60 -47.34 -10.48
CA GLN A 13 -30.41 -47.51 -9.03
C GLN A 13 -30.75 -48.90 -8.47
N PRO A 14 -30.50 -49.13 -7.16
CA PRO A 14 -31.53 -49.75 -6.34
C PRO A 14 -31.76 -49.17 -4.91
N GLN A 15 -32.89 -49.60 -4.35
CA GLN A 15 -33.56 -49.19 -3.12
C GLN A 15 -33.18 -50.02 -1.85
N ARG A 16 -33.41 -49.39 -0.68
CA ARG A 16 -33.98 -49.84 0.64
C ARG A 16 -33.54 -51.12 1.39
N ASN A 17 -33.34 -50.95 2.72
CA ASN A 17 -33.99 -51.63 3.89
C ASN A 17 -33.25 -51.20 5.19
N THR A 18 -33.78 -50.47 6.20
CA THR A 18 -34.79 -50.69 7.29
C THR A 18 -34.27 -51.30 8.62
N GLU A 19 -34.71 -50.68 9.74
CA GLU A 19 -34.84 -51.13 11.16
C GLU A 19 -33.69 -50.81 12.18
N THR A 20 -33.85 -50.42 13.46
CA THR A 20 -34.96 -49.99 14.38
C THR A 20 -34.39 -49.45 15.74
N SER A 21 -35.23 -48.73 16.52
CA SER A 21 -35.17 -48.37 17.98
C SER A 21 -34.36 -47.11 18.40
N GLY A 22 -34.81 -46.16 19.24
CA GLY A 22 -36.06 -45.95 20.00
C GLY A 22 -36.17 -44.51 20.55
N ASN A 23 -37.43 -44.09 20.73
CA ASN A 23 -38.10 -42.80 21.06
C ASN A 23 -37.69 -42.06 22.39
N PRO A 24 -38.34 -40.94 22.83
CA PRO A 24 -38.89 -39.72 22.17
C PRO A 24 -38.66 -38.38 22.96
N HIS A 25 -38.97 -37.21 22.36
CA HIS A 25 -39.97 -36.22 22.87
C HIS A 25 -40.16 -34.98 21.96
N HIS A 26 -41.42 -34.81 21.53
CA HIS A 26 -42.22 -33.61 21.17
C HIS A 26 -41.72 -32.49 20.22
N ILE A 27 -42.31 -32.46 19.01
CA ILE A 27 -42.78 -31.24 18.33
C ILE A 27 -44.13 -31.58 17.64
N GLU A 28 -45.21 -30.90 18.03
CA GLU A 28 -46.51 -30.96 17.35
C GLU A 28 -46.60 -29.90 16.24
N GLN A 29 -46.96 -30.34 15.02
CA GLN A 29 -47.46 -29.49 13.94
C GLN A 29 -48.97 -29.69 13.85
N ASN A 30 -49.73 -28.59 13.93
CA ASN A 30 -51.18 -28.60 13.76
C ASN A 30 -51.58 -28.66 12.29
N THR A 31 -52.57 -29.52 12.04
CA THR A 31 -53.27 -29.78 10.80
C THR A 31 -54.33 -28.71 10.53
N PHE A 32 -54.53 -28.38 9.25
CA PHE A 32 -55.60 -27.54 8.74
C PHE A 32 -56.96 -28.25 8.87
N LEU A 33 -57.98 -27.52 9.35
CA LEU A 33 -59.40 -27.82 9.08
C LEU A 33 -59.98 -26.69 8.23
N SER A 34 -60.51 -27.09 7.07
CA SER A 34 -61.15 -26.30 6.05
C SER A 34 -62.54 -25.80 6.47
N GLY A 35 -62.74 -24.49 6.49
CA GLY A 35 -64.04 -23.82 6.43
C GLY A 35 -63.99 -22.77 5.32
N SER A 36 -64.74 -22.98 4.25
CA SER A 36 -64.74 -22.17 3.04
C SER A 36 -65.38 -20.79 3.23
N SER A 37 -64.57 -19.73 3.30
CA SER A 37 -65.04 -18.36 3.05
C SER A 37 -64.63 -17.94 1.63
N ALA A 38 -65.62 -17.60 0.80
CA ALA A 38 -65.40 -17.03 -0.52
C ALA A 38 -64.88 -15.59 -0.40
N GLY A 39 -63.58 -15.45 -0.14
CA GLY A 39 -62.90 -14.16 -0.08
C GLY A 39 -62.49 -13.65 -1.46
N MET A 40 -62.39 -12.32 -1.60
CA MET A 40 -62.21 -11.60 -2.88
C MET A 40 -61.02 -12.03 -3.77
N PHE A 41 -60.07 -12.82 -3.25
CA PHE A 41 -58.90 -13.32 -4.00
C PHE A 41 -58.73 -14.85 -3.94
N ASN A 42 -59.78 -15.60 -3.65
CA ASN A 42 -59.68 -17.04 -3.54
C ASN A 42 -59.26 -17.68 -4.88
N HIS A 43 -58.22 -18.53 -4.89
CA HIS A 43 -57.57 -19.14 -6.07
C HIS A 43 -56.70 -18.21 -6.95
N SER A 44 -56.26 -17.06 -6.44
CA SER A 44 -55.30 -16.19 -7.15
C SER A 44 -53.85 -16.58 -6.83
N ALA A 45 -52.96 -16.52 -7.82
CA ALA A 45 -51.51 -16.55 -7.62
C ALA A 45 -50.87 -15.36 -8.37
N ASN A 46 -49.81 -14.76 -7.79
CA ASN A 46 -49.10 -13.59 -8.31
C ASN A 46 -49.94 -12.29 -8.44
N THR A 47 -50.82 -12.00 -7.48
CA THR A 47 -51.56 -10.72 -7.45
C THR A 47 -50.79 -9.67 -6.65
N HIS A 48 -50.47 -8.54 -7.28
CA HIS A 48 -49.79 -7.40 -6.64
C HIS A 48 -50.78 -6.24 -6.51
N VAL A 49 -51.12 -5.85 -5.29
CA VAL A 49 -52.00 -4.71 -5.01
C VAL A 49 -51.21 -3.68 -4.21
N GLN A 50 -51.15 -2.45 -4.71
CA GLN A 50 -50.54 -1.33 -4.00
C GLN A 50 -51.56 -0.21 -3.80
N HIS A 51 -51.52 0.44 -2.63
CA HIS A 51 -52.35 1.60 -2.24
C HIS A 51 -53.87 1.39 -2.32
N SER A 52 -54.40 0.22 -1.95
CA SER A 52 -55.85 -0.04 -1.93
C SER A 52 -56.39 -0.24 -0.51
N ILE A 53 -57.64 0.19 -0.29
CA ILE A 53 -58.42 -0.10 0.92
C ILE A 53 -59.48 -1.13 0.54
N PHE A 54 -59.50 -2.27 1.21
CA PHE A 54 -60.50 -3.32 0.99
C PHE A 54 -61.50 -3.35 2.13
N ASN A 55 -62.77 -3.15 1.80
CA ASN A 55 -63.90 -3.32 2.72
C ASN A 55 -64.68 -4.57 2.30
N GLU A 56 -64.51 -5.66 3.03
CA GLU A 56 -65.30 -6.88 2.84
C GLU A 56 -66.46 -6.85 3.84
N ILE A 57 -67.68 -6.59 3.36
CA ILE A 57 -68.87 -6.51 4.20
C ILE A 57 -69.58 -7.87 4.13
N SER A 58 -69.33 -8.72 5.13
CA SER A 58 -70.17 -9.89 5.42
C SER A 58 -70.74 -9.78 6.83
N GLY A 59 -72.05 -9.59 6.94
CA GLY A 59 -72.85 -9.88 8.14
C GLY A 59 -72.34 -9.34 9.50
N SER A 60 -72.85 -8.17 9.89
CA SER A 60 -73.06 -7.71 11.28
C SER A 60 -72.00 -8.05 12.36
N GLN A 61 -70.70 -7.88 12.10
CA GLN A 61 -69.68 -7.81 13.17
C GLN A 61 -68.60 -6.78 12.82
N ASN A 62 -68.51 -5.71 13.62
CA ASN A 62 -67.40 -4.74 13.58
C ASN A 62 -66.15 -5.40 14.15
N HIS A 63 -65.26 -5.90 13.29
CA HIS A 63 -63.90 -6.24 13.70
C HIS A 63 -63.06 -4.97 13.73
N VAL A 64 -62.76 -4.48 14.94
CA VAL A 64 -61.69 -3.50 15.18
C VAL A 64 -60.37 -4.18 14.84
N VAL A 65 -59.86 -3.94 13.65
CA VAL A 65 -58.46 -4.28 13.32
C VAL A 65 -57.61 -3.19 13.94
N ASN A 66 -56.90 -3.54 15.02
CA ASN A 66 -55.80 -2.74 15.53
C ASN A 66 -54.81 -2.54 14.39
N ASN A 67 -54.70 -1.31 13.89
CA ASN A 67 -53.62 -0.89 13.02
C ASN A 67 -52.31 -1.03 13.81
N ILE A 68 -51.69 -2.20 13.74
CA ILE A 68 -50.24 -2.30 13.87
C ILE A 68 -49.72 -1.59 12.63
N MET A 69 -49.47 -0.28 12.76
CA MET A 69 -48.56 0.38 11.84
C MET A 69 -47.26 -0.42 11.92
N ASN A 70 -46.96 -1.18 10.86
CA ASN A 70 -45.58 -1.56 10.56
C ASN A 70 -44.85 -0.23 10.35
N VAL A 71 -44.38 0.37 11.44
CA VAL A 71 -43.32 1.37 11.40
C VAL A 71 -42.18 0.65 10.71
N ALA A 72 -41.89 1.00 9.46
CA ALA A 72 -40.68 0.54 8.79
C ALA A 72 -39.54 0.77 9.78
N ALA A 73 -38.87 -0.30 10.21
CA ALA A 73 -37.79 -0.18 11.18
C ALA A 73 -36.79 0.85 10.61
N MET A 74 -36.52 1.91 11.39
CA MET A 74 -35.54 2.91 10.97
C MET A 74 -34.23 2.17 10.66
N PRO A 75 -33.58 2.45 9.51
CA PRO A 75 -32.35 1.79 9.14
C PRO A 75 -31.32 1.97 10.25
N SER A 76 -30.61 0.90 10.55
CA SER A 76 -29.54 0.91 11.54
C SER A 76 -28.41 1.84 11.10
N LEU A 77 -27.60 2.35 12.06
CA LEU A 77 -26.41 3.12 11.71
C LEU A 77 -25.45 2.35 10.81
N TYR A 78 -25.43 1.02 10.90
CA TYR A 78 -24.63 0.18 10.02
C TYR A 78 -25.11 0.27 8.57
N GLU A 79 -26.41 0.21 8.34
CA GLU A 79 -27.01 0.34 6.99
C GLU A 79 -26.83 1.75 6.41
N LEU A 80 -26.93 2.77 7.27
CA LEU A 80 -26.79 4.17 6.86
C LEU A 80 -25.34 4.55 6.54
N LEU A 81 -24.38 4.18 7.41
CA LEU A 81 -22.98 4.58 7.26
C LEU A 81 -22.15 3.60 6.41
N GLN A 82 -22.63 2.37 6.22
CA GLN A 82 -21.94 1.31 5.46
C GLN A 82 -20.44 1.21 5.84
N PRO A 83 -20.11 1.01 7.13
CA PRO A 83 -18.74 0.98 7.60
C PRO A 83 -18.01 -0.23 7.03
N VAL A 84 -16.67 -0.13 6.94
CA VAL A 84 -15.83 -1.20 6.39
C VAL A 84 -14.88 -1.76 7.44
N ASN A 85 -14.48 -3.03 7.27
CA ASN A 85 -13.49 -3.69 8.13
C ASN A 85 -12.08 -3.14 7.86
N ALA A 86 -11.78 -2.01 8.49
CA ALA A 86 -10.50 -1.31 8.38
C ALA A 86 -9.94 -0.89 9.75
N SER A 87 -10.46 -1.43 10.85
CA SER A 87 -10.01 -1.10 12.20
C SER A 87 -8.70 -1.80 12.56
N TYR A 88 -8.09 -1.42 13.69
CA TYR A 88 -6.91 -2.12 14.24
C TYR A 88 -7.17 -3.61 14.52
N ARG A 89 -8.44 -4.03 14.69
CA ARG A 89 -8.81 -5.43 14.93
C ARG A 89 -8.80 -6.28 13.67
N ASP A 90 -8.93 -5.64 12.51
CA ASP A 90 -8.96 -6.31 11.21
C ASP A 90 -7.55 -6.67 10.71
N ARG A 91 -6.53 -6.18 11.41
CA ARG A 91 -5.14 -6.54 11.16
C ARG A 91 -4.73 -7.70 12.07
N ALA A 92 -4.52 -8.87 11.48
CA ALA A 92 -4.04 -10.05 12.19
C ALA A 92 -2.59 -10.40 11.83
N GLY A 93 -1.92 -11.14 12.71
CA GLY A 93 -0.62 -11.76 12.44
C GLY A 93 0.48 -11.38 13.42
N LYS A 94 1.53 -12.22 13.47
CA LYS A 94 2.64 -12.10 14.43
C LYS A 94 3.45 -10.81 14.32
N ARG A 95 3.34 -10.11 13.18
CA ARG A 95 4.05 -8.85 12.86
C ARG A 95 3.10 -7.67 12.69
N ALA A 96 1.87 -7.77 13.18
CA ALA A 96 0.91 -6.66 13.11
C ALA A 96 1.34 -5.49 14.01
N ARG A 97 1.89 -5.80 15.20
CA ARG A 97 2.34 -4.85 16.22
C ARG A 97 3.84 -4.94 16.49
N CYS A 98 4.39 -3.95 17.18
CA CYS A 98 5.81 -3.88 17.50
C CYS A 98 6.21 -5.07 18.36
N LEU A 99 7.41 -5.62 18.09
CA LEU A 99 7.98 -6.62 18.97
C LEU A 99 8.20 -5.99 20.34
N GLN A 100 7.82 -6.69 21.40
CA GLN A 100 8.03 -6.19 22.76
C GLN A 100 9.49 -5.83 22.97
N GLY A 101 9.73 -4.60 23.43
CA GLY A 101 11.08 -4.09 23.65
C GLY A 101 11.66 -3.25 22.51
N THR A 102 11.01 -3.24 21.34
CA THR A 102 11.43 -2.45 20.16
C THR A 102 10.67 -1.13 20.03
N ARG A 103 11.23 -0.18 19.28
CA ARG A 103 10.62 1.12 18.94
C ARG A 103 10.19 1.92 20.17
N LYS A 104 10.85 1.70 21.32
CA LYS A 104 10.46 2.29 22.61
C LYS A 104 10.44 3.81 22.57
N ASP A 105 11.42 4.43 21.95
CA ASP A 105 11.58 5.89 21.97
C ASP A 105 10.45 6.59 21.21
N VAL A 106 10.12 6.12 20.00
CA VAL A 106 9.00 6.65 19.23
C VAL A 106 7.66 6.35 19.89
N LEU A 107 7.45 5.14 20.42
CA LEU A 107 6.22 4.78 21.14
C LEU A 107 6.03 5.66 22.37
N THR A 108 7.08 5.87 23.17
CA THR A 108 7.06 6.71 24.36
C THR A 108 6.76 8.17 24.00
N THR A 109 7.32 8.66 22.88
CA THR A 109 7.08 10.03 22.40
C THR A 109 5.61 10.22 22.02
N ILE A 110 5.02 9.28 21.29
CA ILE A 110 3.59 9.33 20.91
C ILE A 110 2.70 9.19 22.15
N GLN A 111 3.02 8.28 23.08
CA GLN A 111 2.25 8.12 24.32
C GLN A 111 2.25 9.40 25.16
N LYS A 112 3.40 10.05 25.32
CA LYS A 112 3.49 11.36 26.00
C LYS A 112 2.63 12.42 25.31
N TRP A 113 2.63 12.47 23.99
CA TRP A 113 1.77 13.38 23.23
C TRP A 113 0.27 13.09 23.44
N VAL A 114 -0.13 11.82 23.50
CA VAL A 114 -1.52 11.43 23.79
C VAL A 114 -1.96 11.91 25.19
N ASP A 115 -1.05 11.86 26.16
CA ASP A 115 -1.32 12.23 27.57
C ASP A 115 -1.18 13.73 27.86
N GLN A 116 -0.54 14.48 26.97
CA GLN A 116 -0.38 15.92 27.13
C GLN A 116 -1.72 16.63 26.93
N LEU A 117 -2.30 17.21 27.98
CA LEU A 117 -3.61 17.87 27.91
C LEU A 117 -3.56 19.27 27.29
N GLU A 118 -2.48 20.01 27.54
CA GLU A 118 -2.34 21.43 27.18
C GLU A 118 -1.64 21.68 25.84
N THR A 119 -1.48 20.66 24.98
CA THR A 119 -0.84 20.86 23.68
C THR A 119 -1.80 21.50 22.66
N SER A 120 -1.29 22.50 21.93
CA SER A 120 -1.96 23.11 20.77
C SER A 120 -1.98 22.21 19.54
N GLN A 121 -1.28 21.06 19.59
CA GLN A 121 -1.11 20.13 18.47
C GLN A 121 -1.97 18.87 18.66
N PRO A 122 -3.27 18.89 18.28
CA PRO A 122 -4.17 17.73 18.36
C PRO A 122 -3.86 16.63 17.35
N ILE A 123 -2.98 16.88 16.39
CA ILE A 123 -2.60 15.93 15.36
C ILE A 123 -1.14 15.54 15.58
N CYS A 124 -0.85 14.24 15.58
CA CYS A 124 0.53 13.74 15.49
C CYS A 124 0.66 12.96 14.19
N TRP A 125 1.61 13.39 13.36
CA TRP A 125 1.89 12.78 12.08
C TRP A 125 3.25 12.08 12.13
N LEU A 126 3.25 10.75 12.03
CA LEU A 126 4.45 9.94 11.92
C LEU A 126 4.76 9.65 10.44
N ASN A 127 5.76 10.31 9.90
CA ASN A 127 6.25 10.08 8.54
C ASN A 127 7.54 9.27 8.52
N GLY A 128 7.86 8.69 7.35
CA GLY A 128 9.13 7.99 7.15
C GLY A 128 9.11 7.05 5.94
N PRO A 129 10.22 6.32 5.69
CA PRO A 129 10.40 5.52 4.48
C PRO A 129 9.47 4.29 4.47
N ALA A 130 9.29 3.69 3.29
CA ALA A 130 8.54 2.43 3.19
C ALA A 130 9.29 1.31 3.95
N GLY A 131 8.56 0.40 4.59
CA GLY A 131 9.16 -0.76 5.25
C GLY A 131 9.85 -0.51 6.59
N PHE A 132 9.81 0.71 7.14
CA PHE A 132 10.43 1.04 8.44
C PHE A 132 9.53 0.78 9.66
N GLY A 133 8.29 0.33 9.44
CA GLY A 133 7.39 -0.12 10.51
C GLY A 133 6.35 0.89 11.01
N LYS A 134 6.07 1.97 10.25
CA LYS A 134 5.02 2.96 10.59
C LYS A 134 3.68 2.31 10.97
N SER A 135 3.18 1.43 10.12
CA SER A 135 1.94 0.70 10.37
C SER A 135 2.02 -0.20 11.61
N THR A 136 3.19 -0.74 11.92
CA THR A 136 3.39 -1.58 13.11
C THR A 136 3.34 -0.73 14.39
N ILE A 137 3.86 0.49 14.33
CA ILE A 137 3.76 1.50 15.40
C ILE A 137 2.30 1.93 15.56
N ALA A 138 1.58 2.24 14.47
CA ALA A 138 0.17 2.61 14.52
C ALA A 138 -0.72 1.53 15.15
N GLN A 139 -0.49 0.26 14.80
CA GLN A 139 -1.17 -0.87 15.44
C GLN A 139 -0.90 -0.90 16.95
N THR A 140 0.36 -0.73 17.35
CA THR A 140 0.76 -0.77 18.78
C THR A 140 0.14 0.37 19.57
N ILE A 141 0.09 1.58 19.00
CA ILE A 141 -0.56 2.75 19.60
C ILE A 141 -2.07 2.54 19.69
N ALA A 142 -2.71 1.99 18.65
CA ALA A 142 -4.14 1.69 18.68
C ALA A 142 -4.49 0.65 19.77
N GLU A 143 -3.73 -0.44 19.86
CA GLU A 143 -3.89 -1.46 20.91
C GLU A 143 -3.70 -0.85 22.31
N TRP A 144 -2.63 -0.08 22.51
CA TRP A 144 -2.37 0.59 23.79
C TRP A 144 -3.51 1.56 24.17
N CYS A 145 -3.99 2.40 23.24
CA CYS A 145 -5.11 3.30 23.48
C CYS A 145 -6.41 2.54 23.78
N ALA A 146 -6.63 1.38 23.16
CA ALA A 146 -7.79 0.53 23.42
C ALA A 146 -7.74 -0.04 24.85
N ASP A 147 -6.57 -0.52 25.29
CA ASP A 147 -6.34 -1.00 26.65
C ASP A 147 -6.58 0.10 27.70
N GLN A 148 -6.20 1.34 27.37
CA GLN A 148 -6.48 2.53 28.19
C GLN A 148 -7.94 3.01 28.12
N LYS A 149 -8.81 2.35 27.33
CA LYS A 149 -10.20 2.77 27.06
C LYS A 149 -10.31 4.19 26.50
N ARG A 150 -9.30 4.62 25.74
CA ARG A 150 -9.23 5.95 25.10
C ARG A 150 -9.32 5.89 23.57
N LEU A 151 -9.13 4.72 22.95
CA LEU A 151 -9.30 4.58 21.50
C LEU A 151 -10.79 4.76 21.13
N ALA A 152 -11.06 5.81 20.35
CA ALA A 152 -12.39 6.14 19.85
C ALA A 152 -12.67 5.43 18.53
N ALA A 153 -11.72 5.51 17.59
CA ALA A 153 -11.86 4.91 16.27
C ALA A 153 -10.48 4.66 15.65
N SER A 154 -10.44 3.78 14.65
CA SER A 154 -9.24 3.54 13.86
C SER A 154 -9.56 3.18 12.42
N PHE A 155 -8.70 3.59 11.49
CA PHE A 155 -8.78 3.21 10.08
C PHE A 155 -7.39 2.93 9.54
N PHE A 156 -7.19 1.73 9.00
CA PHE A 156 -5.93 1.26 8.42
C PHE A 156 -6.14 1.12 6.93
N PHE A 157 -5.64 2.09 6.18
CA PHE A 157 -5.63 2.00 4.72
C PHE A 157 -4.82 0.80 4.27
N PHE A 158 -5.24 0.18 3.17
CA PHE A 158 -4.50 -0.90 2.55
C PHE A 158 -4.79 -0.94 1.05
N ARG A 159 -3.79 -0.65 0.23
CA ARG A 159 -3.90 -0.69 -1.24
C ARG A 159 -4.26 -2.09 -1.73
N GLY A 160 -5.10 -2.16 -2.75
CA GLY A 160 -5.53 -3.41 -3.39
C GLY A 160 -6.59 -4.21 -2.61
N MET A 161 -7.06 -3.72 -1.45
CA MET A 161 -8.14 -4.36 -0.66
C MET A 161 -9.48 -3.65 -0.82
N GLY A 162 -9.76 -3.12 -2.02
CA GLY A 162 -11.08 -2.68 -2.49
C GLY A 162 -11.66 -1.49 -1.74
N HIS A 163 -12.27 -1.70 -0.58
CA HIS A 163 -12.87 -0.63 0.22
C HIS A 163 -11.83 0.09 1.11
N ARG A 164 -10.76 -0.62 1.52
CA ARG A 164 -9.73 -0.09 2.44
C ARG A 164 -8.77 0.90 1.79
N GLU A 165 -8.92 1.17 0.51
CA GLU A 165 -8.12 2.16 -0.22
C GLU A 165 -8.92 3.40 -0.60
N LYS A 166 -10.23 3.46 -0.29
CA LYS A 166 -11.11 4.56 -0.73
C LYS A 166 -11.36 5.55 0.41
N MET A 167 -11.06 6.82 0.17
CA MET A 167 -11.29 7.90 1.14
C MET A 167 -12.77 8.04 1.54
N SER A 168 -13.69 7.73 0.62
CA SER A 168 -15.14 7.79 0.86
C SER A 168 -15.63 6.91 2.01
N HIS A 169 -14.87 5.88 2.41
CA HIS A 169 -15.23 5.03 3.55
C HIS A 169 -14.61 5.47 4.87
N LEU A 170 -13.70 6.46 4.88
CA LEU A 170 -12.99 6.87 6.08
C LEU A 170 -13.96 7.47 7.13
N ILE A 171 -14.60 8.60 6.82
CA ILE A 171 -15.50 9.28 7.75
C ILE A 171 -16.68 8.39 8.19
N PRO A 172 -17.40 7.69 7.30
CA PRO A 172 -18.52 6.85 7.71
C PRO A 172 -18.09 5.72 8.66
N THR A 173 -16.91 5.12 8.41
CA THR A 173 -16.35 4.07 9.27
C THR A 173 -15.92 4.61 10.63
N LEU A 174 -15.29 5.79 10.67
CA LEU A 174 -14.92 6.45 11.92
C LEU A 174 -16.17 6.83 12.74
N ALA A 175 -17.19 7.42 12.10
CA ALA A 175 -18.44 7.79 12.75
C ALA A 175 -19.16 6.56 13.34
N PHE A 176 -19.20 5.46 12.60
CA PHE A 176 -19.76 4.21 13.12
C PHE A 176 -19.00 3.68 14.33
N GLN A 177 -17.66 3.66 14.30
CA GLN A 177 -16.85 3.24 15.45
C GLN A 177 -17.06 4.15 16.66
N LEU A 178 -17.10 5.47 16.45
CA LEU A 178 -17.38 6.47 17.50
C LEU A 178 -18.75 6.26 18.15
N SER A 179 -19.77 5.88 17.37
CA SER A 179 -21.12 5.58 17.90
C SER A 179 -21.10 4.49 18.98
N SER A 180 -20.17 3.55 18.85
CA SER A 180 -20.02 2.39 19.74
C SER A 180 -19.07 2.64 20.91
N THR A 181 -18.08 3.52 20.75
CA THR A 181 -17.02 3.75 21.75
C THR A 181 -17.26 5.00 22.60
N VAL A 182 -17.86 6.05 22.04
CA VAL A 182 -18.12 7.32 22.71
C VAL A 182 -19.57 7.38 23.17
N ARG A 183 -19.77 7.32 24.49
CA ARG A 183 -21.10 7.37 25.10
C ARG A 183 -21.85 8.65 24.69
N GLY A 184 -23.05 8.49 24.13
CA GLY A 184 -23.92 9.58 23.69
C GLY A 184 -23.79 9.93 22.21
N MET A 185 -22.83 9.34 21.49
CA MET A 185 -22.58 9.60 20.08
C MET A 185 -23.68 9.03 19.17
N GLU A 186 -24.14 7.81 19.43
CA GLU A 186 -25.17 7.11 18.63
C GLU A 186 -26.44 7.96 18.35
N PRO A 187 -27.14 8.54 19.35
CA PRO A 187 -28.35 9.33 19.08
C PRO A 187 -28.07 10.62 18.31
N LEU A 188 -26.88 11.22 18.46
CA LEU A 188 -26.50 12.41 17.69
C LEU A 188 -26.32 12.08 16.21
N LEU A 189 -25.64 10.95 15.93
CA LEU A 189 -25.44 10.48 14.56
C LEU A 189 -26.75 10.08 13.89
N LYS A 190 -27.64 9.37 14.59
CA LYS A 190 -28.97 9.04 14.06
C LYS A 190 -29.74 10.31 13.69
N ASN A 191 -29.79 11.29 14.59
CA ASN A 191 -30.46 12.56 14.33
C ASN A 191 -29.86 13.32 13.12
N ALA A 192 -28.53 13.35 13.00
CA ALA A 192 -27.87 13.97 11.85
C ALA A 192 -28.24 13.26 10.53
N LEU A 193 -28.20 11.94 10.50
CA LEU A 193 -28.54 11.14 9.31
C LEU A 193 -30.04 11.18 8.97
N ASP A 194 -30.91 11.27 9.97
CA ASP A 194 -32.36 11.41 9.78
C ASP A 194 -32.70 12.78 9.18
N LYS A 195 -32.02 13.85 9.62
CA LYS A 195 -32.19 15.21 9.08
C LYS A 195 -31.57 15.38 7.71
N GLU A 196 -30.43 14.72 7.45
CA GLU A 196 -29.64 14.88 6.23
C GLU A 196 -29.28 13.52 5.62
N PRO A 197 -30.24 12.85 4.93
CA PRO A 197 -30.02 11.50 4.39
C PRO A 197 -28.89 11.39 3.35
N TYR A 198 -28.52 12.51 2.73
CA TYR A 198 -27.48 12.58 1.69
C TYR A 198 -26.14 13.11 2.22
N ILE A 199 -25.94 13.16 3.53
CA ILE A 199 -24.72 13.71 4.13
C ILE A 199 -23.44 13.01 3.63
N LEU A 200 -23.48 11.72 3.32
CA LEU A 200 -22.30 10.99 2.81
C LEU A 200 -21.91 11.41 1.37
N ASN A 201 -22.75 12.21 0.70
CA ASN A 201 -22.52 12.76 -0.62
C ASN A 201 -22.10 14.24 -0.59
N THR A 202 -22.00 14.86 0.60
CA THR A 202 -21.58 16.25 0.75
C THR A 202 -20.04 16.38 0.75
N PRO A 203 -19.49 17.59 0.63
CA PRO A 203 -18.05 17.84 0.79
C PRO A 203 -17.48 17.30 2.11
N LEU A 204 -16.19 16.95 2.10
CA LEU A 204 -15.54 16.22 3.20
C LEU A 204 -15.45 17.04 4.50
N ASN A 205 -15.26 18.36 4.39
CA ASN A 205 -15.28 19.27 5.53
C ASN A 205 -16.61 19.18 6.30
N TYR A 206 -17.71 19.20 5.57
CA TYR A 206 -19.05 19.16 6.14
C TYR A 206 -19.34 17.79 6.78
N GLN A 207 -18.97 16.70 6.10
CA GLN A 207 -19.08 15.35 6.68
C GLN A 207 -18.28 15.23 7.99
N PHE A 208 -17.05 15.75 8.00
CA PHE A 208 -16.17 15.67 9.16
C PHE A 208 -16.72 16.46 10.35
N ASP A 209 -17.20 17.68 10.11
CA ASP A 209 -17.76 18.51 11.17
C ASP A 209 -19.01 17.85 11.79
N ILE A 210 -19.99 17.47 10.96
CA ILE A 210 -21.28 16.96 11.44
C ILE A 210 -21.20 15.55 12.01
N LEU A 211 -20.38 14.66 11.42
CA LEU A 211 -20.34 13.24 11.84
C LEU A 211 -19.22 12.93 12.85
N ILE A 212 -18.19 13.76 12.96
CA ILE A 212 -17.03 13.51 13.83
C ILE A 212 -16.86 14.63 14.86
N MET A 213 -16.57 15.85 14.41
CA MET A 213 -16.11 16.92 15.29
C MET A 213 -17.21 17.39 16.26
N GLU A 214 -18.34 17.86 15.76
CA GLU A 214 -19.41 18.42 16.60
C GLU A 214 -19.97 17.40 17.61
N PRO A 215 -20.28 16.14 17.22
CA PRO A 215 -20.82 15.20 18.18
C PRO A 215 -19.81 14.80 19.27
N ILE A 216 -18.51 14.72 18.96
CA ILE A 216 -17.48 14.45 19.98
C ILE A 216 -17.38 15.65 20.94
N ILE A 217 -17.43 16.90 20.45
CA ILE A 217 -17.43 18.09 21.33
C ILE A 217 -18.59 18.01 22.32
N VAL A 218 -19.80 17.69 21.85
CA VAL A 218 -20.97 17.56 22.71
C VAL A 218 -20.79 16.45 23.76
N CYS A 219 -20.25 15.29 23.36
CA CYS A 219 -20.15 14.11 24.22
C CYS A 219 -18.93 14.09 25.15
N ASN A 220 -17.84 14.78 24.80
CA ASN A 220 -16.52 14.61 25.43
C ASN A 220 -15.95 15.88 26.10
N ARG A 221 -16.74 16.95 26.22
CA ARG A 221 -16.38 18.27 26.82
C ARG A 221 -15.67 18.27 28.19
N LYS A 222 -15.73 17.19 28.97
CA LYS A 222 -15.20 17.12 30.35
C LYS A 222 -14.29 15.91 30.61
N ARG A 223 -13.85 15.21 29.57
CA ARG A 223 -13.06 13.98 29.67
C ARG A 223 -11.68 14.15 29.04
N LEU A 224 -10.80 13.20 29.31
CA LEU A 224 -9.54 13.07 28.59
C LEU A 224 -9.81 12.97 27.07
N PRO A 225 -8.94 13.52 26.22
CA PRO A 225 -9.06 13.39 24.78
C PRO A 225 -9.11 11.91 24.37
N VAL A 226 -10.12 11.56 23.58
CA VAL A 226 -10.19 10.25 22.92
C VAL A 226 -9.22 10.22 21.74
N VAL A 227 -8.78 9.04 21.32
CA VAL A 227 -7.75 8.88 20.28
C VAL A 227 -8.35 8.28 19.02
N ILE A 228 -8.07 8.90 17.88
CA ILE A 228 -8.38 8.38 16.54
C ILE A 228 -7.04 8.03 15.87
N VAL A 229 -6.94 6.82 15.29
CA VAL A 229 -5.74 6.37 14.59
C VAL A 229 -6.03 6.16 13.11
N ILE A 230 -5.28 6.82 12.23
CA ILE A 230 -5.36 6.63 10.77
C ILE A 230 -3.99 6.17 10.28
N ASP A 231 -3.91 4.92 9.83
CA ASP A 231 -2.66 4.34 9.33
C ASP A 231 -2.61 4.36 7.80
N ALA A 232 -1.41 4.64 7.28
CA ALA A 232 -1.04 4.60 5.86
C ALA A 232 -1.93 5.50 4.99
N LEU A 233 -2.07 6.78 5.35
CA LEU A 233 -2.91 7.72 4.59
C LEU A 233 -2.51 7.84 3.10
N ASP A 234 -1.22 7.66 2.81
CA ASP A 234 -0.70 7.59 1.44
C ASP A 234 -1.23 6.37 0.67
N GLU A 235 -1.72 5.33 1.34
CA GLU A 235 -2.30 4.16 0.69
C GLU A 235 -3.70 4.38 0.10
N CYS A 236 -4.30 5.55 0.26
CA CYS A 236 -5.59 5.84 -0.35
C CYS A 236 -5.51 6.10 -1.87
N ILE A 237 -6.57 5.78 -2.60
CA ILE A 237 -6.77 6.10 -4.01
C ILE A 237 -7.67 7.32 -4.13
N ARG A 238 -7.25 8.28 -4.96
CA ARG A 238 -8.08 9.40 -5.39
C ARG A 238 -9.23 8.87 -6.25
N GLN A 239 -10.46 8.92 -5.72
CA GLN A 239 -11.68 8.53 -6.43
C GLN A 239 -12.80 9.53 -6.13
N GLY A 240 -13.60 9.88 -7.15
CA GLY A 240 -14.79 10.70 -6.95
C GLY A 240 -14.54 12.15 -6.52
N GLY A 241 -13.36 12.72 -6.80
CA GLY A 241 -13.02 14.10 -6.43
C GLY A 241 -12.44 14.27 -5.02
N VAL A 242 -12.67 13.31 -4.12
CA VAL A 242 -12.15 13.33 -2.75
C VAL A 242 -10.71 12.81 -2.71
N SER A 243 -9.85 13.52 -1.98
CA SER A 243 -8.41 13.26 -1.93
C SER A 243 -7.86 13.28 -0.49
N MET A 244 -6.66 12.72 -0.30
CA MET A 244 -5.91 12.80 0.96
C MET A 244 -5.54 14.23 1.34
N GLU A 245 -5.25 15.06 0.34
CA GLU A 245 -4.95 16.48 0.50
C GLU A 245 -6.16 17.22 1.07
N GLU A 246 -7.35 16.98 0.51
CA GLU A 246 -8.60 17.55 1.02
C GLU A 246 -8.85 17.11 2.46
N PHE A 247 -8.65 15.83 2.79
CA PHE A 247 -8.80 15.35 4.17
C PHE A 247 -7.86 16.06 5.15
N ILE A 248 -6.60 16.27 4.76
CA ILE A 248 -5.64 16.98 5.62
C ILE A 248 -6.04 18.43 5.81
N ASP A 249 -6.42 19.14 4.75
CA ASP A 249 -6.91 20.52 4.84
C ASP A 249 -8.09 20.59 5.83
N VAL A 250 -9.07 19.69 5.66
CA VAL A 250 -10.26 19.59 6.52
C VAL A 250 -9.88 19.46 7.99
N VAL A 251 -8.97 18.54 8.31
CA VAL A 251 -8.60 18.29 9.70
C VAL A 251 -7.78 19.43 10.28
N ILE A 252 -6.85 20.03 9.51
CA ILE A 252 -6.07 21.20 9.93
C ILE A 252 -7.01 22.37 10.23
N ASP A 253 -7.91 22.70 9.30
CA ASP A 253 -8.86 23.81 9.44
C ASP A 253 -9.78 23.58 10.65
N ALA A 254 -10.36 22.39 10.76
CA ALA A 254 -11.30 22.06 11.83
C ALA A 254 -10.63 22.09 13.22
N CYS A 255 -9.36 21.68 13.32
CA CYS A 255 -8.58 21.74 14.56
C CYS A 255 -8.10 23.17 14.86
N GLY A 256 -7.60 23.88 13.85
CA GLY A 256 -7.08 25.24 13.97
C GLY A 256 -8.14 26.25 14.40
N ALA A 257 -9.36 26.12 13.86
CA ALA A 257 -10.51 26.94 14.24
C ALA A 257 -10.91 26.79 15.72
N ARG A 258 -10.62 25.65 16.34
CA ARG A 258 -11.07 25.28 17.70
C ARG A 258 -9.95 25.28 18.74
N LYS A 259 -8.68 25.36 18.32
CA LYS A 259 -7.48 25.46 19.18
C LYS A 259 -7.50 24.45 20.35
N SER A 260 -7.57 24.94 21.59
CA SER A 260 -7.56 24.11 22.81
C SER A 260 -8.87 23.35 23.07
N GLU A 261 -9.93 23.58 22.29
CA GLU A 261 -11.23 22.92 22.45
C GLU A 261 -11.35 21.60 21.66
N VAL A 262 -10.29 21.18 20.96
CA VAL A 262 -10.31 19.93 20.18
C VAL A 262 -10.43 18.72 21.11
N PRO A 263 -11.52 17.93 21.03
CA PRO A 263 -11.85 16.93 22.06
C PRO A 263 -11.22 15.56 21.82
N PHE A 264 -10.30 15.44 20.86
CA PHE A 264 -9.62 14.20 20.48
C PHE A 264 -8.15 14.44 20.12
N ARG A 265 -7.39 13.34 20.04
CA ARG A 265 -6.03 13.26 19.48
C ARG A 265 -6.08 12.42 18.21
N LEU A 266 -5.54 12.94 17.11
CA LEU A 266 -5.50 12.23 15.83
C LEU A 266 -4.07 11.81 15.51
N PHE A 267 -3.83 10.50 15.49
CA PHE A 267 -2.55 9.94 15.09
C PHE A 267 -2.61 9.47 13.64
N ILE A 268 -1.76 10.03 12.78
CA ILE A 268 -1.71 9.72 11.35
C ILE A 268 -0.34 9.15 11.00
N THR A 269 -0.28 8.13 10.14
CA THR A 269 0.97 7.73 9.49
C THR A 269 0.89 7.89 7.97
N SER A 270 1.99 8.27 7.34
CA SER A 270 2.12 8.23 5.87
C SER A 270 3.58 8.31 5.39
N ARG A 271 3.81 8.15 4.09
CA ARG A 271 4.99 8.77 3.41
C ARG A 271 4.74 10.27 3.18
N ILE A 272 5.79 11.03 2.88
CA ILE A 272 5.71 12.43 2.48
C ILE A 272 5.60 12.49 0.94
N GLU A 273 4.44 12.14 0.38
CA GLU A 273 4.21 12.44 -1.04
C GLU A 273 4.22 13.98 -1.22
N GLU A 274 4.80 14.50 -2.32
CA GLU A 274 5.08 15.95 -2.47
C GLU A 274 3.83 16.84 -2.31
N HIS A 275 2.66 16.32 -2.68
CA HIS A 275 1.39 17.02 -2.49
C HIS A 275 0.96 17.09 -1.02
N LEU A 276 1.28 16.09 -0.19
CA LEU A 276 1.05 16.13 1.26
C LEU A 276 1.98 17.13 1.92
N ARG A 277 3.25 17.13 1.53
CA ARG A 277 4.27 18.04 2.08
C ARG A 277 3.80 19.49 2.02
N LYS A 278 3.27 19.90 0.87
CA LYS A 278 2.74 21.26 0.64
C LYS A 278 1.58 21.65 1.56
N LYS A 279 0.85 20.68 2.11
CA LYS A 279 -0.26 20.90 3.04
C LYS A 279 0.17 20.83 4.50
N LEU A 280 1.11 19.95 4.81
CA LEU A 280 1.55 19.64 6.16
C LEU A 280 2.68 20.54 6.67
N GLU A 281 3.37 21.25 5.78
CA GLU A 281 4.44 22.22 6.10
C GLU A 281 3.97 23.68 5.97
N THR A 282 2.67 23.95 6.12
CA THR A 282 2.13 25.31 6.16
C THR A 282 2.20 25.90 7.58
N PRO A 283 2.23 27.23 7.75
CA PRO A 283 2.19 27.84 9.09
C PRO A 283 0.96 27.43 9.90
N ASP A 284 -0.19 27.22 9.24
CA ASP A 284 -1.41 26.75 9.89
C ASP A 284 -1.26 25.30 10.38
N ALA A 285 -0.59 24.45 9.60
CA ALA A 285 -0.29 23.07 9.97
C ALA A 285 0.69 22.98 11.16
N GLU A 286 1.75 23.81 11.19
CA GLU A 286 2.74 23.83 12.28
C GLU A 286 2.10 24.08 13.65
N GLY A 287 1.04 24.90 13.68
CA GLY A 287 0.30 25.20 14.91
C GLY A 287 -0.48 24.01 15.49
N VAL A 288 -0.88 23.05 14.66
CA VAL A 288 -1.78 21.93 15.05
C VAL A 288 -1.19 20.54 14.86
N ILE A 289 -0.07 20.40 14.16
CA ILE A 289 0.58 19.12 13.85
C ILE A 289 1.92 18.99 14.57
N LEU A 290 2.04 17.93 15.38
CA LEU A 290 3.32 17.40 15.83
C LEU A 290 3.86 16.43 14.76
N GLN A 291 4.86 16.86 14.00
CA GLN A 291 5.55 15.99 13.03
C GLN A 291 6.63 15.15 13.72
N LEU A 292 6.58 13.83 13.51
CA LEU A 292 7.61 12.88 13.93
C LEU A 292 8.18 12.18 12.69
N LYS A 293 9.49 12.31 12.47
CA LYS A 293 10.20 11.59 11.41
C LYS A 293 10.77 10.29 11.95
N LEU A 294 10.35 9.15 11.42
CA LEU A 294 10.73 7.84 11.93
C LEU A 294 12.24 7.57 11.84
N GLN A 295 12.93 8.21 10.90
CA GLN A 295 14.38 8.15 10.71
C GLN A 295 15.15 8.78 11.88
N ASN A 296 14.51 9.69 12.63
CA ASN A 296 15.12 10.29 13.83
C ASN A 296 15.16 9.29 15.01
N PHE A 297 14.55 8.12 14.86
CA PHE A 297 14.55 7.05 15.85
C PHE A 297 15.37 5.86 15.33
N ASP A 298 16.58 5.69 15.87
CA ASP A 298 17.48 4.62 15.47
C ASP A 298 16.84 3.24 15.67
N ALA A 299 16.80 2.45 14.60
CA ALA A 299 16.22 1.12 14.57
C ALA A 299 17.27 0.01 14.75
N THR A 300 18.56 0.34 14.87
CA THR A 300 19.67 -0.62 14.81
C THR A 300 19.53 -1.71 15.86
N GLU A 301 19.36 -1.33 17.12
CA GLU A 301 19.22 -2.28 18.22
C GLU A 301 17.86 -2.98 18.20
N ASP A 302 16.82 -2.30 17.72
CA ASP A 302 15.50 -2.92 17.58
C ASP A 302 15.50 -4.03 16.52
N ILE A 303 16.18 -3.83 15.39
CA ILE A 303 16.35 -4.83 14.33
C ILE A 303 17.20 -6.00 14.82
N ARG A 304 18.23 -5.73 15.62
CA ARG A 304 19.00 -6.78 16.30
C ARG A 304 18.07 -7.67 17.14
N MET A 305 17.25 -7.05 17.99
CA MET A 305 16.30 -7.76 18.85
C MET A 305 15.27 -8.55 18.02
N PHE A 306 14.80 -7.98 16.91
CA PHE A 306 13.92 -8.66 15.97
C PHE A 306 14.57 -9.92 15.38
N PHE A 307 15.78 -9.82 14.83
CA PHE A 307 16.49 -10.98 14.28
C PHE A 307 16.76 -12.04 15.35
N GLN A 308 17.19 -11.65 16.55
CA GLN A 308 17.41 -12.60 17.66
C GLN A 308 16.13 -13.37 18.00
N SER A 309 15.01 -12.67 18.13
CA SER A 309 13.71 -13.28 18.42
C SER A 309 13.29 -14.26 17.33
N GLU A 310 13.35 -13.84 16.07
CA GLU A 310 12.93 -14.66 14.94
C GLU A 310 13.85 -15.87 14.70
N PHE A 311 15.17 -15.71 14.78
CA PHE A 311 16.09 -16.83 14.63
C PHE A 311 16.02 -17.81 15.79
N LYS A 312 15.83 -17.33 17.04
CA LYS A 312 15.55 -18.21 18.17
C LYS A 312 14.28 -19.03 17.94
N ARG A 313 13.23 -18.40 17.40
CA ARG A 313 11.98 -19.10 17.02
C ARG A 313 12.24 -20.15 15.93
N ILE A 314 12.97 -19.82 14.87
CA ILE A 314 13.34 -20.74 13.79
C ILE A 314 14.15 -21.92 14.34
N TYR A 315 15.14 -21.65 15.19
CA TYR A 315 15.98 -22.68 15.82
C TYR A 315 15.12 -23.68 16.60
N HIS A 316 14.26 -23.21 17.50
CA HIS A 316 13.41 -24.07 18.32
C HIS A 316 12.39 -24.86 17.51
N ALA A 317 11.80 -24.25 16.46
CA ALA A 317 10.86 -24.93 15.59
C ALA A 317 11.51 -26.08 14.81
N ASN A 318 12.78 -25.93 14.41
CA ASN A 318 13.50 -26.91 13.59
C ASN A 318 14.33 -27.91 14.41
N ARG A 319 14.59 -27.65 15.70
CA ARG A 319 15.21 -28.63 16.62
C ARG A 319 14.35 -29.88 16.78
N LYS A 320 13.03 -29.73 16.83
CA LYS A 320 12.09 -30.87 16.91
C LYS A 320 12.15 -31.80 15.69
N LEU A 321 12.70 -31.31 14.58
CA LEU A 321 12.88 -32.05 13.32
C LEU A 321 14.33 -32.53 13.14
N MET A 322 15.17 -32.43 14.17
CA MET A 322 16.61 -32.75 14.15
C MET A 322 17.43 -31.95 13.13
N LEU A 323 16.89 -30.86 12.57
CA LEU A 323 17.53 -30.04 11.54
C LEU A 323 18.56 -29.03 12.10
N MET A 324 18.56 -28.84 13.43
CA MET A 324 19.40 -27.85 14.14
C MET A 324 20.26 -28.46 15.25
N ASP A 325 20.27 -29.79 15.43
CA ASP A 325 20.90 -30.43 16.60
C ASP A 325 22.42 -30.26 16.67
N LYS A 326 23.07 -30.06 15.52
CA LYS A 326 24.51 -29.82 15.42
C LYS A 326 24.89 -28.34 15.33
N VAL A 327 23.91 -27.44 15.39
CA VAL A 327 24.13 -25.99 15.26
C VAL A 327 24.34 -25.39 16.66
N PRO A 328 25.52 -24.77 16.94
CA PRO A 328 25.80 -24.16 18.23
C PRO A 328 24.83 -23.02 18.57
N GLN A 329 24.62 -22.79 19.87
CA GLN A 329 23.92 -21.61 20.38
C GLN A 329 24.90 -20.58 20.95
N PRO A 330 24.57 -19.26 20.91
CA PRO A 330 23.39 -18.69 20.25
C PRO A 330 23.45 -18.82 18.72
N TRP A 331 22.27 -18.96 18.09
CA TRP A 331 22.14 -18.97 16.63
C TRP A 331 21.24 -17.81 16.16
N PRO A 332 21.69 -17.00 15.18
CA PRO A 332 23.06 -16.98 14.64
C PRO A 332 24.09 -16.48 15.67
N SER A 333 25.37 -16.59 15.34
CA SER A 333 26.42 -16.00 16.17
C SER A 333 26.28 -14.47 16.22
N PRO A 334 26.78 -13.80 17.27
CA PRO A 334 26.72 -12.33 17.38
C PRO A 334 27.32 -11.60 16.15
N GLU A 335 28.39 -12.14 15.57
CA GLU A 335 29.08 -11.54 14.42
C GLU A 335 28.21 -11.63 13.15
N ILE A 336 27.54 -12.76 12.94
CA ILE A 336 26.59 -12.91 11.82
C ILE A 336 25.42 -11.95 12.03
N LEU A 337 24.93 -11.84 13.27
CA LEU A 337 23.84 -10.94 13.60
C LEU A 337 24.21 -9.48 13.31
N ASP A 338 25.43 -9.03 13.65
CA ASP A 338 25.94 -7.70 13.32
C ASP A 338 25.92 -7.44 11.81
N VAL A 339 26.34 -8.42 11.02
CA VAL A 339 26.31 -8.33 9.55
C VAL A 339 24.87 -8.18 9.04
N LEU A 340 23.93 -8.95 9.58
CA LEU A 340 22.52 -8.86 9.19
C LEU A 340 21.89 -7.52 9.55
N VAL A 341 22.16 -7.01 10.75
CA VAL A 341 21.67 -5.70 11.20
C VAL A 341 22.23 -4.60 10.30
N LYS A 342 23.53 -4.63 9.99
CA LYS A 342 24.14 -3.68 9.06
C LYS A 342 23.53 -3.76 7.65
N LYS A 343 23.30 -4.97 7.14
CA LYS A 343 22.66 -5.18 5.82
C LYS A 343 21.20 -4.73 5.79
N ALA A 344 20.50 -4.77 6.92
CA ALA A 344 19.11 -4.34 7.00
C ALA A 344 18.93 -2.82 6.85
N ALA A 345 19.93 -2.01 7.19
CA ALA A 345 19.91 -0.56 7.02
C ALA A 345 18.61 0.11 7.54
N GLY A 346 18.11 -0.33 8.71
CA GLY A 346 16.87 0.20 9.30
C GLY A 346 15.57 -0.38 8.72
N SER A 347 15.63 -1.22 7.68
CA SER A 347 14.47 -1.79 7.00
C SER A 347 13.95 -3.06 7.69
N TYR A 348 12.78 -2.93 8.32
CA TYR A 348 12.06 -4.08 8.89
C TYR A 348 11.50 -4.99 7.81
N ILE A 349 11.08 -4.44 6.68
CA ILE A 349 10.54 -5.25 5.58
C ILE A 349 11.63 -6.16 5.01
N TYR A 350 12.84 -5.65 4.76
CA TYR A 350 13.99 -6.48 4.38
C TYR A 350 14.27 -7.54 5.45
N SER A 351 14.34 -7.13 6.72
CA SER A 351 14.64 -8.04 7.84
C SER A 351 13.63 -9.18 7.91
N SER A 352 12.35 -8.87 7.74
CA SER A 352 11.26 -9.84 7.74
C SER A 352 11.30 -10.78 6.52
N THR A 353 11.56 -10.25 5.32
CA THR A 353 11.74 -11.04 4.09
C THR A 353 12.93 -11.98 4.21
N PHE A 354 14.05 -11.52 4.78
CA PHE A 354 15.23 -12.34 5.01
C PHE A 354 14.94 -13.48 5.98
N VAL A 355 14.26 -13.19 7.10
CA VAL A 355 13.81 -14.20 8.06
C VAL A 355 12.88 -15.21 7.40
N ASP A 356 11.94 -14.75 6.58
CA ASP A 356 10.97 -15.62 5.91
C ASP A 356 11.68 -16.55 4.93
N PHE A 357 12.59 -16.02 4.10
CA PHE A 357 13.46 -16.80 3.21
C PHE A 357 14.23 -17.90 3.96
N VAL A 358 14.84 -17.57 5.10
CA VAL A 358 15.57 -18.55 5.93
C VAL A 358 14.63 -19.60 6.52
N SER A 359 13.41 -19.20 6.90
CA SER A 359 12.42 -20.08 7.52
C SER A 359 11.62 -20.94 6.53
N GLU A 360 11.68 -20.62 5.24
CA GLU A 360 10.91 -21.28 4.20
C GLU A 360 11.26 -22.77 4.07
N LYS A 361 10.27 -23.59 3.74
CA LYS A 361 10.44 -25.03 3.56
C LYS A 361 11.43 -25.33 2.43
N GLY A 362 12.06 -26.50 2.46
CA GLY A 362 12.99 -26.95 1.42
C GLY A 362 14.43 -26.46 1.63
N GLY A 363 15.16 -27.14 2.52
CA GLY A 363 16.55 -26.82 2.88
C GLY A 363 16.74 -26.64 4.38
N MET A 364 17.99 -26.64 4.84
CA MET A 364 18.30 -26.42 6.25
C MET A 364 18.43 -24.90 6.54
N PRO A 365 17.72 -24.34 7.54
CA PRO A 365 17.75 -22.88 7.77
C PRO A 365 19.15 -22.33 8.08
N HIS A 366 19.98 -23.11 8.79
CA HIS A 366 21.37 -22.70 9.04
C HIS A 366 22.20 -22.62 7.75
N GLN A 367 21.95 -23.50 6.77
CA GLN A 367 22.60 -23.43 5.47
C GLN A 367 22.07 -22.26 4.65
N LYS A 368 20.75 -22.08 4.56
CA LYS A 368 20.15 -20.92 3.87
C LYS A 368 20.70 -19.59 4.39
N LEU A 369 20.83 -19.46 5.72
CA LEU A 369 21.46 -18.31 6.34
C LEU A 369 22.91 -18.12 5.89
N LEU A 370 23.74 -19.16 5.98
CA LEU A 370 25.16 -19.07 5.60
C LEU A 370 25.33 -18.82 4.10
N ASP A 371 24.51 -19.46 3.27
CA ASP A 371 24.50 -19.29 1.83
C ASP A 371 24.15 -17.85 1.48
N ALA A 372 23.15 -17.25 2.14
CA ALA A 372 22.77 -15.85 1.95
C ALA A 372 23.86 -14.84 2.33
N LEU A 373 24.84 -15.25 3.14
CA LEU A 373 25.99 -14.43 3.52
C LEU A 373 27.19 -14.57 2.57
N LYS A 374 27.21 -15.60 1.71
CA LYS A 374 28.25 -15.77 0.68
C LYS A 374 28.12 -14.71 -0.42
N ALA A 375 29.18 -14.57 -1.22
CA ALA A 375 29.10 -13.82 -2.47
C ALA A 375 27.95 -14.37 -3.33
N HIS A 376 27.06 -13.49 -3.79
CA HIS A 376 25.85 -13.85 -4.56
C HIS A 376 24.79 -14.68 -3.80
N GLY A 377 24.92 -14.78 -2.48
CA GLY A 377 24.01 -15.55 -1.63
C GLY A 377 22.54 -15.12 -1.65
N LEU A 378 22.27 -13.88 -2.04
CA LEU A 378 20.94 -13.29 -2.05
C LEU A 378 20.17 -13.53 -3.36
N ASP A 379 20.75 -14.20 -4.36
CA ASP A 379 20.15 -14.37 -5.69
C ASP A 379 18.79 -15.09 -5.64
N ASN A 380 18.67 -16.12 -4.79
CA ASN A 380 17.41 -16.82 -4.58
C ASN A 380 16.37 -15.94 -3.89
N LEU A 381 16.79 -15.12 -2.92
CA LEU A 381 15.91 -14.15 -2.26
C LEU A 381 15.43 -13.10 -3.26
N TYR A 382 16.32 -12.57 -4.12
CA TYR A 382 15.94 -11.62 -5.16
C TYR A 382 14.94 -12.22 -6.14
N SER A 383 15.22 -13.42 -6.66
CA SER A 383 14.31 -14.16 -7.53
C SER A 383 12.93 -14.36 -6.90
N GLN A 384 12.89 -14.71 -5.61
CA GLN A 384 11.64 -14.87 -4.87
C GLN A 384 10.88 -13.55 -4.74
N VAL A 385 11.57 -12.44 -4.45
CA VAL A 385 10.95 -11.11 -4.35
C VAL A 385 10.33 -10.68 -5.68
N PHE A 386 11.06 -10.82 -6.80
CA PHE A 386 10.52 -10.52 -8.13
C PHE A 386 9.36 -11.46 -8.51
N SER A 387 9.47 -12.75 -8.21
CA SER A 387 8.41 -13.73 -8.47
C SER A 387 7.14 -13.40 -7.70
N ASN A 388 7.25 -13.02 -6.42
CA ASN A 388 6.10 -12.66 -5.58
C ASN A 388 5.47 -11.34 -6.02
N ALA A 389 6.26 -10.34 -6.41
CA ALA A 389 5.77 -9.08 -6.94
C ALA A 389 4.91 -9.24 -8.21
N LEU A 390 5.17 -10.30 -8.98
CA LEU A 390 4.47 -10.64 -10.21
C LEU A 390 3.37 -11.69 -10.00
N TYR A 391 2.93 -11.97 -8.77
CA TYR A 391 1.90 -12.99 -8.47
C TYR A 391 0.69 -12.42 -7.69
N PRO A 392 -0.54 -12.93 -7.92
CA PRO A 392 -1.00 -13.75 -9.05
C PRO A 392 -1.31 -12.85 -10.25
N GLY A 393 -0.85 -13.23 -11.46
CA GLY A 393 -1.22 -12.53 -12.69
C GLY A 393 -0.15 -11.62 -13.29
N GLY A 394 1.12 -11.85 -12.99
CA GLY A 394 2.25 -11.20 -13.66
C GLY A 394 2.18 -11.42 -15.16
N THR A 395 1.90 -10.36 -15.90
CA THR A 395 1.92 -10.37 -17.35
C THR A 395 3.36 -10.18 -17.83
N PRO A 396 3.72 -10.69 -19.03
CA PRO A 396 5.00 -10.37 -19.65
C PRO A 396 5.25 -8.85 -19.74
N VAL A 397 4.17 -8.06 -19.87
CA VAL A 397 4.22 -6.60 -19.89
C VAL A 397 4.64 -6.02 -18.54
N ALA A 398 4.01 -6.46 -17.44
CA ALA A 398 4.36 -5.99 -16.10
C ALA A 398 5.81 -6.36 -15.72
N MET A 399 6.25 -7.56 -16.11
CA MET A 399 7.64 -7.98 -15.92
C MET A 399 8.60 -7.12 -16.74
N ALA A 400 8.33 -6.90 -18.03
CA ALA A 400 9.17 -6.08 -18.90
C ALA A 400 9.27 -4.64 -18.37
N GLU A 401 8.17 -4.09 -17.86
CA GLU A 401 8.13 -2.75 -17.29
C GLU A 401 8.92 -2.65 -15.98
N LEU A 402 8.80 -3.63 -15.10
CA LEU A 402 9.61 -3.71 -13.87
C LEU A 402 11.11 -3.82 -14.19
N VAL A 403 11.48 -4.67 -15.17
CA VAL A 403 12.87 -4.79 -15.66
C VAL A 403 13.35 -3.47 -16.29
N ARG A 404 12.48 -2.74 -16.98
CA ARG A 404 12.79 -1.42 -17.56
C ARG A 404 13.04 -0.38 -16.45
N ILE A 405 12.16 -0.30 -15.47
CA ILE A 405 12.29 0.58 -14.29
C ILE A 405 13.60 0.30 -13.57
N MET A 406 13.88 -0.96 -13.25
CA MET A 406 15.11 -1.37 -12.57
C MET A 406 16.35 -1.09 -13.42
N GLY A 407 16.27 -1.28 -14.74
CA GLY A 407 17.40 -1.00 -15.63
C GLY A 407 17.81 0.46 -15.62
N VAL A 408 16.84 1.37 -15.67
CA VAL A 408 17.11 2.81 -15.57
C VAL A 408 17.63 3.16 -14.18
N LEU A 409 16.98 2.67 -13.11
CA LEU A 409 17.41 2.93 -11.74
C LEU A 409 18.87 2.52 -11.48
N LEU A 410 19.32 1.40 -12.06
CA LEU A 410 20.64 0.80 -11.78
C LEU A 410 21.77 1.31 -12.68
N LEU A 411 21.46 1.74 -13.91
CA LEU A 411 22.47 2.15 -14.90
C LEU A 411 22.71 3.65 -14.93
N LEU A 412 21.81 4.46 -14.36
CA LEU A 412 22.03 5.89 -14.25
C LEU A 412 23.17 6.17 -13.27
N ARG A 413 24.09 7.06 -13.69
CA ARG A 413 25.21 7.53 -12.87
C ARG A 413 24.73 8.31 -11.64
N TYR A 414 23.67 9.09 -11.81
CA TYR A 414 23.04 9.85 -10.74
C TYR A 414 21.64 9.28 -10.52
N THR A 415 21.34 8.90 -9.28
CA THR A 415 20.03 8.40 -8.92
C THR A 415 19.01 9.53 -9.02
N LEU A 416 18.02 9.34 -9.87
CA LEU A 416 16.90 10.28 -10.00
C LEU A 416 15.95 10.13 -8.81
N SER A 417 15.29 11.23 -8.45
CA SER A 417 14.12 11.18 -7.58
C SER A 417 13.00 10.34 -8.20
N ILE A 418 12.03 9.90 -7.38
CA ILE A 418 10.85 9.18 -7.89
C ILE A 418 10.12 10.03 -8.94
N LYS A 419 9.98 11.34 -8.71
CA LYS A 419 9.35 12.28 -9.65
C LYS A 419 10.09 12.37 -10.98
N GLU A 420 11.41 12.57 -10.95
CA GLU A 420 12.23 12.66 -12.16
C GLU A 420 12.24 11.34 -12.92
N LEU A 421 12.33 10.20 -12.21
CA LEU A 421 12.31 8.88 -12.81
C LEU A 421 10.95 8.57 -13.46
N ALA A 422 9.85 9.00 -12.84
CA ALA A 422 8.51 8.89 -13.40
C ALA A 422 8.38 9.69 -14.71
N THR A 423 8.87 10.93 -14.73
CA THR A 423 8.95 11.74 -15.95
C THR A 423 9.83 11.09 -17.01
N PHE A 424 11.01 10.59 -16.62
CA PHE A 424 11.96 9.95 -17.53
C PHE A 424 11.41 8.69 -18.17
N LEU A 425 10.77 7.84 -17.39
CA LEU A 425 10.17 6.59 -17.86
C LEU A 425 8.82 6.79 -18.55
N ASN A 426 8.24 8.00 -18.48
CA ASN A 426 6.87 8.28 -18.90
C ASN A 426 5.84 7.36 -18.20
N ILE A 427 6.01 7.17 -16.88
CA ILE A 427 5.11 6.40 -16.02
C ILE A 427 4.51 7.37 -14.99
N PRO A 428 3.21 7.32 -14.68
CA PRO A 428 2.65 8.10 -13.59
C PRO A 428 3.41 7.81 -12.27
N PRO A 429 3.82 8.83 -11.47
CA PRO A 429 4.58 8.61 -10.24
C PRO A 429 3.96 7.59 -9.29
N ARG A 430 2.63 7.59 -9.21
CA ARG A 430 1.85 6.63 -8.42
C ARG A 430 2.08 5.18 -8.87
N THR A 431 2.00 4.92 -10.17
CA THR A 431 2.25 3.59 -10.75
C THR A 431 3.70 3.17 -10.55
N LEU A 432 4.65 4.11 -10.66
CA LEU A 432 6.06 3.82 -10.37
C LEU A 432 6.28 3.42 -8.90
N VAL A 433 5.64 4.13 -7.96
CA VAL A 433 5.65 3.78 -6.54
C VAL A 433 5.04 2.40 -6.30
N GLU A 434 3.97 2.02 -7.00
CA GLU A 434 3.36 0.68 -6.90
C GLU A 434 4.36 -0.42 -7.30
N TYR A 435 5.12 -0.23 -8.38
CA TYR A 435 6.21 -1.14 -8.73
C TYR A 435 7.26 -1.22 -7.64
N PHE A 436 7.70 -0.09 -7.07
CA PHE A 436 8.67 -0.13 -5.98
C PHE A 436 8.13 -0.81 -4.73
N LEU A 437 6.88 -0.55 -4.34
CA LEU A 437 6.23 -1.18 -3.19
C LEU A 437 6.11 -2.69 -3.35
N SER A 438 5.94 -3.19 -4.58
CA SER A 438 5.89 -4.64 -4.86
C SER A 438 7.22 -5.35 -4.56
N ILE A 439 8.35 -4.63 -4.63
CA ILE A 439 9.71 -5.14 -4.35
C ILE A 439 10.40 -4.37 -3.22
N GLN A 440 9.64 -3.75 -2.32
CA GLN A 440 10.15 -2.90 -1.23
C GLN A 440 11.09 -3.61 -0.25
N SER A 441 11.13 -4.95 -0.27
CA SER A 441 12.06 -5.73 0.56
C SER A 441 13.51 -5.62 0.10
N ILE A 442 13.76 -5.20 -1.15
CA ILE A 442 15.11 -5.08 -1.73
C ILE A 442 15.46 -3.64 -2.14
N LEU A 443 14.54 -2.70 -1.93
CA LEU A 443 14.69 -1.27 -2.18
C LEU A 443 14.49 -0.46 -0.89
N LEU A 444 15.25 0.61 -0.74
CA LEU A 444 15.00 1.67 0.23
C LEU A 444 14.22 2.77 -0.49
N ILE A 445 12.89 2.74 -0.31
CA ILE A 445 11.98 3.73 -0.88
C ILE A 445 11.93 4.91 0.09
N PRO A 446 12.33 6.12 -0.33
CA PRO A 446 12.45 7.27 0.55
C PRO A 446 11.09 7.72 1.11
N GLU A 447 11.17 8.58 2.12
CA GLU A 447 9.97 9.22 2.65
C GLU A 447 9.31 10.14 1.63
N SER A 448 10.09 10.84 0.80
CA SER A 448 9.60 11.81 -0.17
C SER A 448 9.85 11.41 -1.63
N ASP A 449 8.96 11.83 -2.52
CA ASP A 449 9.07 11.53 -3.96
C ASP A 449 10.09 12.41 -4.69
N ILE A 450 10.64 13.43 -4.02
CA ILE A 450 11.76 14.25 -4.50
C ILE A 450 13.12 13.66 -4.12
N ASP A 451 13.14 12.59 -3.34
CA ASP A 451 14.35 11.88 -2.97
C ASP A 451 14.54 10.64 -3.85
N PRO A 452 15.79 10.17 -4.04
CA PRO A 452 16.07 9.00 -4.86
C PRO A 452 15.77 7.68 -4.14
N VAL A 453 15.34 6.68 -4.91
CA VAL A 453 15.26 5.29 -4.45
C VAL A 453 16.66 4.69 -4.39
N GLN A 454 16.97 3.98 -3.31
CA GLN A 454 18.24 3.30 -3.14
C GLN A 454 18.04 1.79 -3.08
N LEU A 455 19.12 1.03 -3.33
CA LEU A 455 19.11 -0.42 -3.16
C LEU A 455 19.40 -0.74 -1.69
N VAL A 456 18.75 -1.76 -1.13
CA VAL A 456 19.14 -2.27 0.19
C VAL A 456 20.56 -2.85 0.16
N HIS A 457 20.93 -3.51 -0.96
CA HIS A 457 22.24 -4.12 -1.10
C HIS A 457 22.78 -4.00 -2.54
N THR A 458 24.06 -3.69 -2.68
CA THR A 458 24.73 -3.47 -3.98
C THR A 458 24.72 -4.70 -4.87
N SER A 459 24.76 -5.92 -4.30
CA SER A 459 24.72 -7.17 -5.08
C SER A 459 23.43 -7.39 -5.88
N LEU A 460 22.37 -6.61 -5.63
CA LEU A 460 21.18 -6.61 -6.47
C LEU A 460 21.51 -6.13 -7.89
N ARG A 461 22.41 -5.14 -8.02
CA ARG A 461 22.91 -4.70 -9.33
C ARG A 461 23.63 -5.85 -10.04
N ASP A 462 24.58 -6.50 -9.35
CA ASP A 462 25.34 -7.60 -9.95
C ASP A 462 24.43 -8.77 -10.34
N PHE A 463 23.39 -9.05 -9.55
CA PHE A 463 22.41 -10.09 -9.86
C PHE A 463 21.69 -9.79 -11.18
N LEU A 464 21.10 -8.59 -11.30
CA LEU A 464 20.28 -8.22 -12.46
C LEU A 464 21.10 -8.00 -13.75
N MET A 465 22.40 -7.74 -13.64
CA MET A 465 23.27 -7.49 -14.81
C MET A 465 24.02 -8.74 -15.30
N ILE A 466 23.76 -9.92 -14.75
CA ILE A 466 24.41 -11.18 -15.17
C ILE A 466 23.34 -12.19 -15.60
N PRO A 467 23.28 -12.59 -16.89
CA PRO A 467 22.22 -13.47 -17.41
C PRO A 467 22.12 -14.81 -16.66
N ALA A 468 23.27 -15.40 -16.33
CA ALA A 468 23.35 -16.69 -15.64
C ALA A 468 22.80 -16.64 -14.20
N ARG A 469 22.67 -15.44 -13.61
CA ARG A 469 22.21 -15.26 -12.23
C ARG A 469 20.73 -14.89 -12.18
N SER A 470 20.29 -13.94 -13.00
CA SER A 470 18.92 -13.40 -12.95
C SER A 470 17.93 -14.03 -13.92
N GLY A 471 18.40 -14.82 -14.90
CA GLY A 471 17.52 -15.49 -15.87
C GLY A 471 16.57 -14.51 -16.57
N THR A 472 15.26 -14.71 -16.38
CA THR A 472 14.21 -13.86 -16.99
C THR A 472 14.22 -12.41 -16.52
N TYR A 473 14.85 -12.10 -15.38
CA TYR A 473 14.98 -10.74 -14.85
C TYR A 473 16.25 -10.02 -15.34
N PHE A 474 17.02 -10.63 -16.24
CA PHE A 474 18.25 -10.05 -16.77
C PHE A 474 18.01 -8.69 -17.45
N ILE A 475 18.83 -7.73 -17.04
CA ILE A 475 18.91 -6.38 -17.59
C ILE A 475 20.14 -6.33 -18.47
N ASP A 476 19.94 -6.33 -19.78
CA ASP A 476 21.01 -6.14 -20.76
C ASP A 476 21.52 -4.69 -20.74
N PRO A 477 22.75 -4.43 -20.24
CA PRO A 477 23.23 -3.05 -20.10
C PRO A 477 23.34 -2.31 -21.43
N PRO A 478 23.96 -2.86 -22.51
CA PRO A 478 23.96 -2.21 -23.83
C PRO A 478 22.57 -1.80 -24.32
N ILE A 479 21.58 -2.69 -24.28
CA ILE A 479 20.22 -2.39 -24.74
C ILE A 479 19.60 -1.28 -23.90
N ARG A 480 19.83 -1.31 -22.57
CA ARG A 480 19.27 -0.31 -21.66
C ARG A 480 19.97 1.03 -21.75
N HIS A 481 21.27 1.09 -21.99
CA HIS A 481 21.98 2.33 -22.27
C HIS A 481 21.42 3.02 -23.53
N ILE A 482 21.12 2.27 -24.59
CA ILE A 482 20.45 2.81 -25.78
C ILE A 482 19.06 3.35 -25.42
N SER A 483 18.26 2.60 -24.67
CA SER A 483 16.93 3.04 -24.21
C SER A 483 17.01 4.30 -23.34
N ILE A 484 18.03 4.44 -22.50
CA ILE A 484 18.27 5.63 -21.67
C ILE A 484 18.64 6.82 -22.56
N ALA A 485 19.55 6.63 -23.53
CA ALA A 485 19.95 7.69 -24.46
C ALA A 485 18.76 8.20 -25.29
N ILE A 486 17.91 7.30 -25.80
CA ILE A 486 16.66 7.66 -26.48
C ILE A 486 15.75 8.44 -25.54
N GLY A 487 15.56 7.96 -24.30
CA GLY A 487 14.79 8.65 -23.28
C GLY A 487 15.29 10.09 -23.04
N CYS A 488 16.60 10.29 -22.89
CA CYS A 488 17.17 11.63 -22.76
C CYS A 488 16.81 12.54 -23.95
N LEU A 489 16.95 12.04 -25.18
CA LEU A 489 16.64 12.79 -26.42
C LEU A 489 15.14 13.12 -26.53
N ASP A 490 14.28 12.18 -26.15
CA ASP A 490 12.82 12.38 -26.13
C ASP A 490 12.41 13.50 -25.17
N ILE A 491 13.00 13.55 -23.97
CA ILE A 491 12.62 14.62 -23.04
C ILE A 491 13.23 15.94 -23.54
N MET A 492 14.47 15.96 -24.04
CA MET A 492 15.10 17.16 -24.63
C MET A 492 14.26 17.77 -25.76
N THR A 493 13.64 16.93 -26.60
CA THR A 493 12.79 17.40 -27.72
C THR A 493 11.41 17.88 -27.26
N LYS A 494 10.87 17.33 -26.17
CA LYS A 494 9.57 17.73 -25.59
C LYS A 494 9.65 19.01 -24.75
N ASN A 495 10.69 19.16 -23.94
CA ASN A 495 10.86 20.31 -23.04
C ASN A 495 11.80 21.34 -23.66
N LYS A 496 11.37 21.88 -24.80
CA LYS A 496 12.08 22.92 -25.59
C LYS A 496 12.44 24.19 -24.80
N THR A 497 11.81 24.41 -23.64
CA THR A 497 12.02 25.60 -22.80
C THR A 497 12.39 25.29 -21.34
N GLU A 498 12.44 24.02 -20.93
CA GLU A 498 12.57 23.64 -19.51
C GLU A 498 13.59 22.51 -19.24
N PHE A 499 14.46 22.19 -20.19
CA PHE A 499 15.63 21.39 -19.87
C PHE A 499 16.66 22.21 -19.11
N LEU A 500 16.74 21.93 -17.81
CA LEU A 500 17.88 21.86 -16.86
C LEU A 500 19.33 22.09 -17.36
N PHE A 501 19.56 22.99 -18.30
CA PHE A 501 20.84 23.65 -18.55
C PHE A 501 20.51 25.08 -18.96
N GLU A 502 20.69 26.02 -18.03
CA GLU A 502 20.68 27.44 -18.34
C GLU A 502 21.77 27.74 -19.39
N LYS A 503 21.38 27.80 -20.68
CA LYS A 503 21.68 28.85 -21.69
C LYS A 503 21.63 28.31 -23.14
N GLU A 504 20.71 28.93 -23.90
CA GLU A 504 20.58 29.07 -25.37
C GLU A 504 20.05 27.91 -26.26
N PRO A 505 19.28 28.23 -27.33
CA PRO A 505 18.36 27.29 -27.97
C PRO A 505 18.94 26.67 -29.26
N LEU A 506 19.27 25.37 -29.24
CA LEU A 506 19.58 24.57 -30.42
C LEU A 506 18.31 23.97 -31.03
N HIS A 507 17.48 24.82 -31.63
CA HIS A 507 16.12 24.47 -32.00
C HIS A 507 15.91 23.96 -33.45
N SER A 508 16.94 23.88 -34.29
CA SER A 508 16.74 23.69 -35.74
C SER A 508 17.53 22.56 -36.42
N SER A 509 18.35 21.78 -35.71
CA SER A 509 19.30 20.84 -36.35
C SER A 509 19.27 19.39 -35.88
N LEU A 510 18.44 19.03 -34.89
CA LEU A 510 18.42 17.70 -34.27
C LEU A 510 17.67 16.62 -35.08
N ASP A 511 16.61 16.96 -35.79
CA ASP A 511 15.71 15.98 -36.43
C ASP A 511 16.35 15.14 -37.56
N PRO A 512 17.13 15.70 -38.51
CA PRO A 512 17.74 14.89 -39.57
C PRO A 512 18.91 14.02 -39.07
N TRP A 513 19.55 14.44 -37.98
CA TRP A 513 20.76 13.81 -37.44
C TRP A 513 20.46 12.59 -36.57
N LEU A 514 19.43 12.69 -35.71
CA LEU A 514 18.90 11.57 -34.92
C LEU A 514 18.42 10.40 -35.79
N HIS A 515 17.69 10.71 -36.87
CA HIS A 515 17.23 9.71 -37.83
C HIS A 515 18.42 9.01 -38.53
N SER A 516 19.50 9.74 -38.82
CA SER A 516 20.67 9.18 -39.49
C SER A 516 21.51 8.31 -38.56
N MET A 517 21.67 8.69 -37.28
CA MET A 517 22.38 7.89 -36.27
C MET A 517 21.64 6.58 -35.96
N ILE A 518 20.32 6.63 -35.79
CA ILE A 518 19.50 5.44 -35.53
C ILE A 518 19.53 4.49 -36.74
N VAL A 519 19.39 5.01 -37.96
CA VAL A 519 19.46 4.20 -39.20
C VAL A 519 20.85 3.59 -39.40
N TYR A 520 21.93 4.30 -39.05
CA TYR A 520 23.30 3.77 -39.15
C TYR A 520 23.56 2.65 -38.14
N THR A 521 23.11 2.83 -36.89
CA THR A 521 23.26 1.83 -35.82
C THR A 521 22.39 0.58 -36.06
N MET A 522 21.22 0.75 -36.69
CA MET A 522 20.36 -0.38 -37.10
C MET A 522 20.86 -1.10 -38.35
N ARG A 523 21.59 -0.43 -39.26
CA ARG A 523 22.11 -1.05 -40.50
C ARG A 523 23.42 -1.80 -40.33
N HIS A 524 24.21 -1.51 -39.31
CA HIS A 524 25.57 -2.03 -39.16
C HIS A 524 25.75 -2.69 -37.78
N GLY A 525 24.88 -3.66 -37.46
CA GLY A 525 24.81 -4.35 -36.16
C GLY A 525 26.15 -4.64 -35.50
N MET A 526 26.12 -4.66 -34.16
CA MET A 526 27.23 -4.72 -33.18
C MET A 526 28.36 -5.74 -33.47
N GLU A 527 29.12 -5.59 -34.55
CA GLU A 527 30.30 -6.38 -34.83
C GLU A 527 31.43 -5.45 -35.26
N SER A 528 32.08 -4.83 -34.27
CA SER A 528 33.53 -4.63 -34.17
C SER A 528 33.85 -3.49 -33.20
N ARG A 529 34.97 -3.65 -32.49
CA ARG A 529 35.54 -2.64 -31.60
C ARG A 529 35.66 -1.31 -32.36
N PHE A 530 35.13 -0.23 -31.78
CA PHE A 530 35.28 1.13 -32.29
C PHE A 530 36.77 1.48 -32.49
N PRO A 531 37.21 1.88 -33.69
CA PRO A 531 38.39 2.73 -33.81
C PRO A 531 38.01 4.17 -33.42
N PRO A 532 38.97 4.97 -32.91
CA PRO A 532 38.72 6.38 -32.65
C PRO A 532 38.36 7.07 -33.97
N LEU A 533 37.26 7.83 -33.98
CA LEU A 533 36.85 8.69 -35.10
C LEU A 533 37.96 9.72 -35.37
N GLU A 534 38.73 9.55 -36.44
CA GLU A 534 39.63 10.59 -36.94
C GLU A 534 38.80 11.67 -37.67
N LEU A 535 38.73 12.86 -37.05
CA LEU A 535 38.05 14.08 -37.56
C LEU A 535 38.51 14.55 -38.96
N SER A 536 39.57 13.96 -39.49
CA SER A 536 40.17 14.26 -40.80
C SER A 536 39.36 13.73 -41.99
N GLN A 537 38.42 12.80 -41.77
CA GLN A 537 37.61 12.18 -42.82
C GLN A 537 36.20 12.79 -42.98
N CYS A 538 35.89 13.82 -42.21
CA CYS A 538 34.58 14.47 -42.21
C CYS A 538 34.54 15.63 -43.23
N PRO A 539 33.43 15.83 -43.99
CA PRO A 539 33.30 16.94 -44.93
C PRO A 539 33.55 18.30 -44.25
N GLN A 540 34.21 19.25 -44.94
CA GLN A 540 34.57 20.56 -44.36
C GLN A 540 33.38 21.36 -43.80
N SER A 541 32.17 21.14 -44.33
CA SER A 541 30.93 21.73 -43.83
C SER A 541 30.51 21.22 -42.45
N LEU A 542 30.97 20.03 -42.05
CA LEU A 542 30.73 19.39 -40.76
C LEU A 542 31.89 19.63 -39.78
N GLN A 543 33.11 19.92 -40.25
CA GLN A 543 34.27 20.15 -39.39
C GLN A 543 34.13 21.40 -38.52
N SER A 544 33.60 22.50 -39.06
CA SER A 544 33.37 23.73 -38.27
C SER A 544 32.28 23.54 -37.22
N THR A 545 31.22 22.79 -37.55
CA THR A 545 30.13 22.45 -36.61
C THR A 545 30.59 21.46 -35.55
N LEU A 546 31.38 20.44 -35.89
CA LEU A 546 31.98 19.49 -34.95
C LEU A 546 33.05 20.14 -34.07
N THR A 547 33.77 21.14 -34.57
CA THR A 547 34.75 21.91 -33.78
C THR A 547 34.04 22.89 -32.84
N SER A 548 32.97 23.55 -33.28
CA SER A 548 32.10 24.33 -32.38
C SER A 548 31.38 23.46 -31.36
N LEU A 549 30.94 22.24 -31.74
CA LEU A 549 30.41 21.25 -30.80
C LEU A 549 31.50 20.82 -29.82
N TYR A 550 32.69 20.41 -30.28
CA TYR A 550 33.81 20.02 -29.43
C TYR A 550 34.19 21.13 -28.44
N ASN A 551 34.24 22.39 -28.88
CA ASN A 551 34.53 23.54 -28.02
C ASN A 551 33.36 23.93 -27.08
N MET A 552 32.09 23.70 -27.47
CA MET A 552 30.93 23.83 -26.56
C MET A 552 30.81 22.67 -25.56
N LEU A 553 31.17 21.47 -25.98
CA LEU A 553 31.08 20.21 -25.25
C LEU A 553 32.26 20.02 -24.29
N ASP A 554 33.39 20.69 -24.54
CA ASP A 554 34.52 20.79 -23.59
C ASP A 554 34.15 21.69 -22.38
N GLN A 555 33.19 22.61 -22.55
CA GLN A 555 32.67 23.41 -21.44
C GLN A 555 31.42 22.81 -20.76
N THR A 556 30.77 21.80 -21.35
CA THR A 556 29.49 21.28 -20.82
C THR A 556 29.36 19.77 -20.97
N ILE A 557 29.58 19.05 -19.85
CA ILE A 557 29.01 17.78 -19.31
C ILE A 557 28.62 16.60 -20.24
N PHE A 558 28.24 16.81 -21.50
CA PHE A 558 27.67 15.79 -22.39
C PHE A 558 28.67 14.66 -22.75
N VAL A 559 29.94 14.98 -22.98
CA VAL A 559 31.01 13.96 -23.14
C VAL A 559 31.30 13.27 -21.80
N ARG A 560 31.16 13.92 -20.65
CA ARG A 560 31.31 13.25 -19.35
C ARG A 560 30.13 12.35 -18.97
N ILE A 561 28.97 12.46 -19.60
CA ILE A 561 27.84 11.55 -19.37
C ILE A 561 27.86 10.39 -20.36
N VAL A 562 28.23 10.62 -21.63
CA VAL A 562 28.26 9.56 -22.65
C VAL A 562 29.59 8.79 -22.68
N LEU A 563 30.75 9.44 -22.48
CA LEU A 563 32.05 8.74 -22.45
C LEU A 563 32.42 8.19 -21.07
N VAL A 564 32.04 8.81 -19.94
CA VAL A 564 32.33 8.20 -18.62
C VAL A 564 31.42 7.02 -18.31
N SER A 565 30.20 6.97 -18.87
CA SER A 565 29.33 5.79 -18.75
C SER A 565 29.79 4.62 -19.63
N CYS A 566 30.65 4.87 -20.62
CA CYS A 566 31.19 3.83 -21.51
C CYS A 566 32.66 3.45 -21.22
N ILE A 567 33.38 4.18 -20.37
CA ILE A 567 34.83 3.95 -20.13
C ILE A 567 35.16 3.33 -18.77
N ASN A 568 34.23 3.23 -17.82
CA ASN A 568 34.50 2.48 -16.58
C ASN A 568 33.68 1.19 -16.49
N HIS A 569 34.16 0.18 -17.21
CA HIS A 569 34.11 -1.21 -16.80
C HIS A 569 35.42 -1.91 -17.17
#